data_AF-A0A2V9DRD7-F1
#
_entry.id   AF-A0A2V9DRD7-F1
#
_cell.length_a   1.000
_cell.length_b   1.000
_cell.length_c   1.000
_cell.angle_alpha   90.00
_cell.angle_beta   90.00
_cell.angle_gamma   90.00
#
_symmetry.space_group_name_H-M   'P 1'
#
loop_
_entity.id
_entity.type
_entity.pdbx_description
1 polymer ?
#
loop_
_entity_poly.entity_id
_entity_poly.type
_entity_poly.pdbx_seq_one_letter_code
_entity_poly.pdbx_strand_id
1 'polypeptide(L)'
;MTRPKSVPGEKPLFWTGSSKDDLLTFPEAVIDEIGTALSVAQFGGKHPSAKPWRGEGPGVFEVVEDHRGDTYRAVYTVKFENAIYVLHAFQKKSTSGIKTARKDAELIGRRLNDARADYEVRYAKGKS
;
A
#
# COMPACT_ATOMS: atom_id res chain seq x y z
N MET A 1 -1.02 -21.53 5.12
CA MET A 1 -1.18 -21.72 3.66
C MET A 1 -0.18 -20.82 2.97
N THR A 2 0.93 -21.37 2.48
CA THR A 2 1.89 -20.62 1.65
C THR A 2 1.25 -20.40 0.28
N ARG A 3 0.92 -19.15 -0.06
CA ARG A 3 0.44 -18.79 -1.41
C ARG A 3 1.51 -19.29 -2.41
N PRO A 4 1.17 -20.06 -3.44
CA PRO A 4 2.14 -20.55 -4.42
C PRO A 4 2.82 -19.37 -5.12
N LYS A 5 3.96 -19.64 -5.79
CA LYS A 5 4.68 -18.70 -6.67
C LYS A 5 3.67 -17.88 -7.48
N SER A 6 3.86 -16.57 -7.51
CA SER A 6 3.01 -15.56 -8.15
C SER A 6 2.41 -16.05 -9.46
N VAL A 7 1.12 -15.78 -9.69
CA VAL A 7 0.45 -16.21 -10.94
C VAL A 7 0.94 -15.38 -12.14
N PRO A 8 0.85 -15.89 -13.38
CA PRO A 8 1.28 -15.12 -14.56
C PRO A 8 0.60 -13.76 -14.62
N GLY A 9 1.40 -12.69 -14.82
CA GLY A 9 0.92 -11.31 -14.87
C GLY A 9 0.73 -10.63 -13.50
N GLU A 10 0.88 -11.35 -12.38
CA GLU A 10 0.84 -10.77 -11.04
C GLU A 10 2.19 -10.11 -10.72
N LYS A 11 2.20 -8.78 -10.55
CA LYS A 11 3.37 -8.08 -10.02
C LYS A 11 3.58 -8.49 -8.56
N PRO A 12 4.83 -8.80 -8.13
CA PRO A 12 5.11 -9.05 -6.73
C PRO A 12 4.72 -7.85 -5.86
N LEU A 13 4.23 -8.13 -4.67
CA LEU A 13 3.88 -7.14 -3.66
C LEU A 13 4.83 -7.26 -2.48
N PHE A 14 5.46 -6.14 -2.13
CA PHE A 14 6.40 -6.04 -1.01
C PHE A 14 5.83 -5.14 0.08
N TRP A 15 6.15 -5.47 1.32
CA TRP A 15 5.73 -4.73 2.51
C TRP A 15 6.92 -3.93 3.04
N THR A 16 6.70 -2.65 3.33
CA THR A 16 7.74 -1.80 3.92
C THR A 16 7.51 -1.64 5.44
N GLY A 17 8.58 -1.76 6.22
CA GLY A 17 8.51 -1.66 7.68
C GLY A 17 7.42 -2.57 8.27
N SER A 18 6.63 -2.01 9.20
CA SER A 18 5.54 -2.72 9.89
C SER A 18 4.22 -2.80 9.11
N SER A 19 4.16 -2.30 7.87
CA SER A 19 2.89 -2.12 7.15
C SER A 19 2.03 -3.39 7.05
N LYS A 20 2.65 -4.57 6.95
CA LYS A 20 1.93 -5.85 6.95
C LYS A 20 1.34 -6.15 8.31
N ASP A 21 2.15 -6.06 9.35
CA ASP A 21 1.74 -6.37 10.71
C ASP A 21 0.65 -5.40 11.16
N ASP A 22 0.78 -4.11 10.83
CA ASP A 22 -0.23 -3.09 11.09
C ASP A 22 -1.56 -3.41 10.39
N LEU A 23 -1.54 -3.80 9.11
CA LEU A 23 -2.75 -4.23 8.39
C LEU A 23 -3.42 -5.41 9.06
N LEU A 24 -2.64 -6.40 9.51
CA LEU A 24 -3.16 -7.61 10.15
C LEU A 24 -3.76 -7.35 11.53
N THR A 25 -3.64 -6.13 12.09
CA THR A 25 -4.37 -5.73 13.31
C THR A 25 -5.79 -5.24 13.03
N PHE A 26 -6.18 -5.06 11.77
CA PHE A 26 -7.50 -4.54 11.40
C PHE A 26 -8.60 -5.59 11.54
N PRO A 27 -9.88 -5.18 11.55
CA PRO A 27 -10.99 -6.12 11.41
C PRO A 27 -10.87 -6.95 10.12
N GLU A 28 -11.26 -8.21 10.17
CA GLU A 28 -11.14 -9.17 9.05
C GLU A 28 -11.75 -8.64 7.74
N ALA A 29 -12.96 -8.06 7.79
CA ALA A 29 -13.61 -7.46 6.64
C ALA A 29 -12.79 -6.33 5.99
N VAL A 30 -12.04 -5.56 6.80
CA VAL A 30 -11.17 -4.48 6.31
C VAL A 30 -9.92 -5.07 5.66
N ILE A 31 -9.35 -6.14 6.24
CA ILE A 31 -8.21 -6.86 5.67
C ILE A 31 -8.58 -7.43 4.30
N ASP A 32 -9.76 -8.04 4.17
CA ASP A 32 -10.24 -8.65 2.94
C ASP A 32 -10.42 -7.61 1.81
N GLU A 33 -11.05 -6.48 2.13
CA GLU A 33 -11.29 -5.40 1.17
C GLU A 33 -9.97 -4.76 0.71
N ILE A 34 -9.07 -4.45 1.65
CA ILE A 34 -7.75 -3.92 1.32
C ILE A 34 -6.93 -4.94 0.53
N GLY A 35 -6.98 -6.22 0.92
CA GLY A 35 -6.31 -7.32 0.22
C GLY A 35 -6.79 -7.46 -1.22
N THR A 36 -8.10 -7.33 -1.45
CA THR A 36 -8.70 -7.34 -2.78
C THR A 36 -8.21 -6.16 -3.62
N ALA A 37 -8.19 -4.96 -3.04
CA ALA A 37 -7.70 -3.76 -3.72
C ALA A 37 -6.21 -3.86 -4.09
N LEU A 38 -5.38 -4.42 -3.20
CA LEU A 38 -3.96 -4.69 -3.47
C LEU A 38 -3.79 -5.75 -4.56
N SER A 39 -4.59 -6.82 -4.56
CA SER A 39 -4.57 -7.83 -5.62
C SER A 39 -4.91 -7.21 -6.97
N VAL A 40 -5.92 -6.34 -7.06
CA VAL A 40 -6.24 -5.61 -8.29
C VAL A 40 -5.06 -4.76 -8.77
N ALA A 41 -4.37 -4.09 -7.85
CA ALA A 41 -3.18 -3.30 -8.19
C ALA A 41 -2.00 -4.15 -8.70
N GLN A 42 -1.82 -5.38 -8.19
CA GLN A 42 -0.78 -6.29 -8.67
C GLN A 42 -0.97 -6.68 -10.15
N PHE A 43 -2.20 -6.68 -10.66
CA PHE A 43 -2.51 -6.91 -12.09
C PHE A 43 -2.58 -5.62 -12.92
N GLY A 44 -2.15 -4.48 -12.35
CA GLY A 44 -2.18 -3.18 -13.04
C GLY A 44 -3.55 -2.51 -13.08
N GLY A 45 -4.55 -3.08 -12.41
CA GLY A 45 -5.87 -2.47 -12.24
C GLY A 45 -5.87 -1.41 -11.15
N LYS A 46 -7.01 -0.72 -11.02
CA LYS A 46 -7.27 0.23 -9.94
C LYS A 46 -8.61 -0.10 -9.28
N HIS A 47 -8.56 -0.46 -8.01
CA HIS A 47 -9.76 -0.71 -7.22
C HIS A 47 -10.62 0.56 -7.08
N PRO A 48 -11.97 0.48 -7.10
CA PRO A 48 -12.84 1.64 -6.90
C PRO A 48 -12.55 2.43 -5.60
N SER A 49 -12.21 1.72 -4.53
CA SER A 49 -11.85 2.31 -3.23
C SER A 49 -10.44 2.93 -3.20
N ALA A 50 -9.62 2.71 -4.24
CA ALA A 50 -8.27 3.24 -4.34
C ALA A 50 -8.27 4.69 -4.88
N LYS A 51 -7.76 5.62 -4.08
CA LYS A 51 -7.70 7.05 -4.38
C LYS A 51 -6.25 7.51 -4.47
N PRO A 52 -5.91 8.48 -5.35
CA PRO A 52 -4.56 9.04 -5.37
C PRO A 52 -4.20 9.66 -4.01
N TRP A 53 -3.04 9.30 -3.47
CA TRP A 53 -2.51 9.91 -2.26
C TRP A 53 -2.00 11.32 -2.57
N ARG A 54 -2.37 12.30 -1.72
CA ARG A 54 -1.91 13.68 -1.84
C ARG A 54 -0.63 13.87 -1.02
N GLY A 55 0.48 14.18 -1.67
CA GLY A 55 1.72 14.60 -1.00
C GLY A 55 3.00 14.05 -1.62
N GLU A 56 2.95 12.82 -2.14
CA GLU A 56 4.14 12.10 -2.63
C GLU A 56 4.29 12.10 -4.17
N GLY A 57 3.47 12.89 -4.86
CA GLY A 57 3.39 12.89 -6.32
C GLY A 57 2.62 11.70 -6.91
N PRO A 58 2.59 11.57 -8.25
CA PRO A 58 1.78 10.57 -8.95
C PRO A 58 2.26 9.14 -8.66
N GLY A 59 1.35 8.17 -8.74
CA GLY A 59 1.70 6.74 -8.57
C GLY A 59 1.71 6.26 -7.12
N VAL A 60 1.29 7.08 -6.16
CA VAL A 60 0.98 6.66 -4.79
C VAL A 60 -0.53 6.71 -4.59
N PHE A 61 -1.10 5.67 -4.01
CA PHE A 61 -2.52 5.48 -3.82
C PHE A 61 -2.82 5.07 -2.39
N GLU A 62 -4.01 5.41 -1.91
CA GLU A 62 -4.57 4.93 -0.66
C GLU A 62 -5.87 4.16 -0.94
N VAL A 63 -6.02 2.99 -0.32
CA VAL A 63 -7.31 2.32 -0.16
C VAL A 63 -7.91 2.87 1.13
N VAL A 64 -9.18 3.27 1.10
CA VAL A 64 -9.92 3.77 2.27
C VAL A 64 -11.09 2.85 2.49
N GLU A 65 -11.20 2.30 3.70
CA GLU A 65 -12.27 1.39 4.09
C GLU A 65 -12.84 1.80 5.46
N ASP A 66 -14.16 1.96 5.53
CA ASP A 66 -14.86 2.34 6.75
C ASP A 66 -15.51 1.12 7.41
N HIS A 67 -15.24 0.90 8.69
CA HIS A 67 -15.79 -0.22 9.45
C HIS A 67 -16.24 0.22 10.83
N ARG A 68 -17.53 0.05 11.13
CA ARG A 68 -18.15 0.35 12.45
C ARG A 68 -17.85 1.75 12.99
N GLY A 69 -17.75 2.75 12.12
CA GLY A 69 -17.48 4.14 12.49
C GLY A 69 -16.01 4.54 12.52
N ASP A 70 -15.11 3.58 12.30
CA ASP A 70 -13.67 3.79 12.13
C ASP A 70 -13.29 3.77 10.65
N THR A 71 -12.32 4.62 10.26
CA THR A 71 -11.76 4.64 8.90
C THR A 71 -10.37 4.05 8.91
N TYR A 72 -10.15 3.02 8.10
CA TYR A 72 -8.88 2.35 7.90
C TYR A 72 -8.31 2.72 6.53
N ARG A 73 -6.97 2.80 6.46
CA ARG A 73 -6.27 3.14 5.22
C ARG A 73 -5.07 2.25 5.02
N ALA A 74 -4.84 1.86 3.77
CA ALA A 74 -3.58 1.26 3.32
C ALA A 74 -3.04 2.05 2.14
N VAL A 75 -1.80 2.52 2.26
CA VAL A 75 -1.12 3.33 1.25
C VAL A 75 -0.11 2.46 0.52
N TYR A 76 -0.13 2.50 -0.81
CA TYR A 76 0.76 1.72 -1.67
C TYR A 76 1.24 2.55 -2.86
N THR A 77 2.31 2.10 -3.50
CA THR A 77 2.89 2.74 -4.69
C THR A 77 2.97 1.78 -5.87
N VAL A 78 2.64 2.31 -7.04
CA VAL A 78 2.79 1.67 -8.35
C VAL A 78 3.85 2.35 -9.21
N LYS A 79 4.63 3.27 -8.64
CA LYS A 79 5.72 3.98 -9.32
C LYS A 79 6.78 3.04 -9.90
N PHE A 80 6.87 1.84 -9.36
CA PHE A 80 7.88 0.85 -9.72
C PHE A 80 7.26 -0.17 -10.68
N GLU A 81 7.72 -0.17 -11.92
CA GLU A 81 7.07 -0.91 -13.01
C GLU A 81 6.89 -2.40 -12.71
N ASN A 82 7.89 -3.02 -12.06
CA ASN A 82 7.92 -4.46 -11.84
C ASN A 82 7.36 -4.90 -10.48
N ALA A 83 6.92 -3.99 -9.60
CA ALA A 83 6.50 -4.36 -8.25
C ALA A 83 5.58 -3.33 -7.58
N ILE A 84 4.70 -3.83 -6.71
CA ILE A 84 3.86 -3.00 -5.83
C ILE A 84 4.51 -2.96 -4.45
N TYR A 85 4.52 -1.79 -3.81
CA TYR A 85 4.98 -1.66 -2.44
C TYR A 85 3.88 -1.09 -1.56
N VAL A 86 3.55 -1.79 -0.47
CA VAL A 86 2.70 -1.25 0.58
C VAL A 86 3.57 -0.44 1.54
N LEU A 87 3.23 0.84 1.67
CA LEU A 87 3.97 1.84 2.42
C LEU A 87 3.49 1.91 3.86
N HIS A 88 2.18 1.92 4.09
CA HIS A 88 1.65 2.08 5.45
C HIS A 88 0.24 1.55 5.54
N ALA A 89 -0.14 1.03 6.69
CA ALA A 89 -1.51 0.69 7.02
C ALA A 89 -1.83 1.31 8.39
N PHE A 90 -2.89 2.10 8.49
CA PHE A 90 -3.29 2.72 9.76
C PHE A 90 -4.79 2.93 9.87
N GLN A 91 -5.30 2.91 11.11
CA GLN A 91 -6.62 3.43 11.45
C GLN A 91 -6.51 4.94 11.68
N LYS A 92 -7.39 5.71 11.05
CA LYS A 92 -7.49 7.16 11.28
C LYS A 92 -8.06 7.41 12.69
N LYS A 93 -7.27 8.03 13.56
CA LYS A 93 -7.61 8.24 14.97
C LYS A 93 -8.55 9.43 15.25
N SER A 94 -8.83 10.30 14.29
CA SER A 94 -9.72 11.47 14.48
C SER A 94 -10.93 11.40 13.56
N THR A 95 -12.13 11.55 14.13
CA THR A 95 -13.40 11.72 13.42
C THR A 95 -13.54 13.13 12.82
N SER A 96 -12.78 14.12 13.32
CA SER A 96 -12.78 15.48 12.78
C SER A 96 -11.55 15.73 11.89
N GLY A 97 -11.80 16.08 10.62
CA GLY A 97 -10.76 16.46 9.64
C GLY A 97 -10.52 15.43 8.54
N ILE A 98 -10.41 15.91 7.29
CA ILE A 98 -10.12 15.09 6.09
C ILE A 98 -8.62 14.72 6.01
N LYS A 99 -7.76 15.51 6.65
CA LYS A 99 -6.29 15.37 6.57
C LYS A 99 -5.79 14.20 7.42
N THR A 100 -4.92 13.39 6.82
CA THR A 100 -4.11 12.41 7.53
C THR A 100 -3.17 13.10 8.52
N ALA A 101 -2.90 12.47 9.67
CA ALA A 101 -1.99 13.03 10.66
C ALA A 101 -0.59 13.21 10.05
N ARG A 102 0.09 14.31 10.42
CA ARG A 102 1.42 14.65 9.89
C ARG A 102 2.43 13.50 10.04
N LYS A 103 2.36 12.78 11.17
CA LYS A 103 3.24 11.62 11.45
C LYS A 103 3.07 10.49 10.43
N ASP A 104 1.84 10.17 10.04
CA ASP A 104 1.59 9.12 9.04
C ASP A 104 2.07 9.56 7.66
N ALA A 105 1.84 10.83 7.29
CA ALA A 105 2.33 11.38 6.02
C ALA A 105 3.87 11.36 5.93
N GLU A 106 4.56 11.78 6.99
CA GLU A 106 6.03 11.73 7.05
C GLU A 106 6.55 10.29 6.99
N LEU A 107 5.87 9.34 7.64
CA LEU A 107 6.23 7.92 7.59
C LEU A 107 6.06 7.32 6.20
N ILE A 108 4.97 7.68 5.49
CA ILE A 108 4.74 7.26 4.10
C ILE A 108 5.87 7.76 3.20
N GLY A 109 6.25 9.04 3.29
CA GLY A 109 7.35 9.60 2.49
C GLY A 109 8.69 8.91 2.77
N ARG A 110 8.99 8.62 4.06
CA ARG A 110 10.18 7.85 4.43
C ARG A 110 10.17 6.44 3.82
N ARG A 111 9.07 5.70 4.00
CA ARG A 111 8.96 4.32 3.50
C ARG A 111 8.92 4.25 1.98
N LEU A 112 8.47 5.30 1.29
CA LEU A 112 8.57 5.41 -0.16
C LEU A 112 10.04 5.49 -0.62
N ASN A 113 10.90 6.21 0.11
CA ASN A 113 12.33 6.24 -0.17
C ASN A 113 12.97 4.86 0.08
N ASP A 114 12.58 4.17 1.16
CA ASP A 114 13.04 2.81 1.44
C ASP A 114 12.62 1.83 0.34
N ALA A 115 11.37 1.93 -0.13
CA ALA A 115 10.86 1.13 -1.24
C ALA A 115 11.63 1.37 -2.54
N ARG A 116 12.00 2.63 -2.83
CA ARG A 116 12.84 2.96 -4.01
C ARG A 116 14.20 2.29 -3.92
N ALA A 117 14.87 2.40 -2.76
CA ALA A 117 16.19 1.79 -2.57
C ALA A 117 16.14 0.26 -2.71
N ASP A 118 15.13 -0.39 -2.11
CA ASP A 118 14.92 -1.82 -2.26
C ASP A 118 14.63 -2.22 -3.72
N TYR A 119 13.79 -1.45 -4.43
CA TYR A 119 13.50 -1.69 -5.84
C TYR A 119 14.77 -1.58 -6.70
N GLU A 120 15.58 -0.54 -6.50
CA GLU A 120 16.85 -0.38 -7.21
C GLU A 120 17.76 -1.58 -6.98
N VAL A 121 17.92 -2.05 -5.75
CA VAL A 121 18.75 -3.24 -5.45
C VAL A 121 18.19 -4.51 -6.13
N ARG A 122 16.88 -4.72 -6.10
CA ARG A 122 16.25 -5.92 -6.68
C ARG A 122 16.32 -5.96 -8.20
N TYR A 123 16.11 -4.82 -8.84
CA TYR A 123 15.92 -4.72 -10.28
C TYR A 123 17.07 -4.04 -11.03
N ALA A 124 18.16 -3.66 -10.34
CA ALA A 124 19.38 -3.15 -10.98
C ALA A 124 20.05 -4.16 -11.94
N LYS A 125 19.78 -5.47 -11.79
CA LYS A 125 20.41 -6.54 -12.60
C LYS A 125 19.90 -6.67 -14.05
N GLY A 126 19.10 -5.73 -14.55
CA GLY A 126 18.62 -5.72 -15.94
C GLY A 126 19.24 -4.63 -16.84
N LYS A 127 20.17 -3.81 -16.32
CA LYS A 127 20.90 -2.82 -17.11
C LYS A 127 22.33 -3.29 -17.34
N SER A 128 22.52 -4.22 -18.27
CA SER A 128 23.81 -4.46 -18.93
C SER A 128 23.59 -4.56 -20.42
#